data_AF-A0A352DVW7-F1
#
_entry.id   AF-A0A352DVW7-F1
#
_cell.length_a   1.000
_cell.length_b   1.000
_cell.length_c   1.000
_cell.angle_alpha   90.00
_cell.angle_beta   90.00
_cell.angle_gamma   90.00
#
_symmetry.space_group_name_H-M   'P 1'
#
loop_
_entity.id
_entity.type
_entity.pdbx_description
1 polymer ?
#
loop_
_entity_poly.entity_id
_entity_poly.type
_entity_poly.pdbx_seq_one_letter_code
_entity_poly.pdbx_strand_id
1 'polypeptide(L)'
;MSPFDLQVNGYAGTDFCADDLALSECRSACDALAADGVDGILATVITDAVERLCAKLARLVRHREADPVVARMIRGFHVEGPFISPQPGYVGAHDPRHVRPANVADMERILDAGAGLVRLVTLAPEHDAGFATTRLLADRGVTVSAGHCDASLDVLRGAI
;
A
#
# COMPACT_ATOMS: atom_id res chain seq x y z
N MET A 1 -19.34 -9.85 13.61
CA MET A 1 -17.99 -9.31 13.30
C MET A 1 -18.21 -8.30 12.20
N SER A 2 -17.76 -7.06 12.37
CA SER A 2 -17.84 -6.11 11.27
C SER A 2 -16.64 -6.32 10.32
N PRO A 3 -16.77 -5.96 9.04
CA PRO A 3 -15.74 -6.21 8.05
C PRO A 3 -14.48 -5.37 8.33
N PHE A 4 -13.33 -5.93 7.96
CA PHE A 4 -12.07 -5.23 7.89
C PHE A 4 -11.65 -5.15 6.43
N ASP A 5 -11.40 -3.95 5.90
CA ASP A 5 -11.05 -3.77 4.50
C ASP A 5 -9.53 -3.70 4.32
N LEU A 6 -8.97 -4.61 3.53
CA LEU A 6 -7.53 -4.70 3.31
C LEU A 6 -7.02 -3.73 2.25
N GLN A 7 -7.92 -3.10 1.48
CA GLN A 7 -7.50 -2.27 0.35
C GLN A 7 -8.48 -1.12 0.08
N VAL A 8 -8.17 0.07 0.62
CA VAL A 8 -8.97 1.29 0.41
C VAL A 8 -8.07 2.44 -0.02
N ASN A 9 -8.16 2.84 -1.28
CA ASN A 9 -7.38 3.99 -1.81
C ASN A 9 -7.99 5.34 -1.41
N GLY A 10 -9.30 5.37 -1.15
CA GLY A 10 -10.05 6.56 -0.79
C GLY A 10 -11.50 6.23 -0.46
N TYR A 11 -12.22 7.15 0.19
CA TYR A 11 -13.62 6.97 0.56
C TYR A 11 -14.35 8.30 0.69
N ALA A 12 -15.66 8.32 0.37
CA ALA A 12 -16.54 9.47 0.53
C ALA A 12 -15.98 10.81 -0.04
N GLY A 13 -15.33 10.74 -1.21
CA GLY A 13 -14.74 11.90 -1.89
C GLY A 13 -13.32 12.28 -1.44
N THR A 14 -12.74 11.55 -0.48
CA THR A 14 -11.35 11.71 -0.06
C THR A 14 -10.47 10.65 -0.72
N ASP A 15 -9.35 11.05 -1.32
CA ASP A 15 -8.32 10.17 -1.84
C ASP A 15 -7.11 10.13 -0.89
N PHE A 16 -6.77 8.95 -0.34
CA PHE A 16 -5.60 8.81 0.53
C PHE A 16 -4.27 8.97 -0.21
N CYS A 17 -4.29 8.85 -1.55
CA CYS A 17 -3.16 9.07 -2.44
C CYS A 17 -2.94 10.53 -2.82
N ALA A 18 -3.83 11.47 -2.46
CA ALA A 18 -3.67 12.89 -2.80
C ALA A 18 -2.39 13.48 -2.19
N ASP A 19 -1.67 14.37 -2.88
CA ASP A 19 -0.39 14.92 -2.39
C ASP A 19 -0.56 15.92 -1.23
N ASP A 20 -1.75 16.48 -1.09
CA ASP A 20 -2.11 17.54 -0.15
C ASP A 20 -3.21 17.12 0.85
N LEU A 21 -3.48 15.81 0.97
CA LEU A 21 -4.50 15.24 1.87
C LEU A 21 -4.46 15.89 3.27
N ALA A 22 -5.50 16.66 3.59
CA ALA A 22 -5.65 17.30 4.88
C ALA A 22 -6.11 16.30 5.96
N LEU A 23 -5.76 16.58 7.22
CA LEU A 23 -6.20 15.76 8.36
C LEU A 23 -7.73 15.71 8.45
N SER A 24 -8.41 16.83 8.19
CA SER A 24 -9.87 16.93 8.23
C SER A 24 -10.55 16.05 7.17
N GLU A 25 -9.97 15.93 5.98
CA GLU A 25 -10.48 15.08 4.90
C GLU A 25 -10.27 13.60 5.26
N CYS A 26 -9.05 13.25 5.69
CA CYS A 26 -8.73 11.90 6.16
C CYS A 26 -9.66 11.47 7.31
N ARG A 27 -9.92 12.38 8.25
CA ARG A 27 -10.86 12.16 9.36
C ARG A 27 -12.29 11.96 8.86
N SER A 28 -12.76 12.78 7.93
CA SER A 28 -14.10 12.67 7.34
C SER A 28 -14.31 11.33 6.63
N ALA A 29 -13.31 10.86 5.88
CA ALA A 29 -13.33 9.53 5.27
C ALA A 29 -13.41 8.42 6.32
N CYS A 30 -12.67 8.54 7.43
CA CYS A 30 -12.70 7.57 8.52
C CYS A 30 -14.06 7.52 9.24
N ASP A 31 -14.70 8.67 9.45
CA ASP A 31 -16.05 8.74 10.03
C ASP A 31 -17.09 8.12 9.09
N ALA A 32 -16.98 8.34 7.78
CA ALA A 32 -17.86 7.73 6.78
C ALA A 32 -17.69 6.19 6.72
N LEU A 33 -16.45 5.69 6.69
CA LEU A 33 -16.16 4.25 6.76
C LEU A 33 -16.75 3.61 8.04
N ALA A 34 -16.64 4.30 9.18
CA ALA A 34 -17.23 3.84 10.43
C ALA A 34 -18.77 3.82 10.37
N ALA A 35 -19.38 4.82 9.76
CA ALA A 35 -20.83 4.91 9.59
C ALA A 35 -21.38 3.79 8.70
N ASP A 36 -20.59 3.35 7.71
CA ASP A 36 -20.91 2.20 6.83
C ASP A 36 -20.54 0.84 7.46
N GLY A 37 -20.09 0.83 8.72
CA GLY A 37 -19.94 -0.37 9.53
C GLY A 37 -18.60 -1.11 9.37
N VAL A 38 -17.58 -0.47 8.81
CA VAL A 38 -16.22 -1.05 8.71
C VAL A 38 -15.49 -0.91 10.06
N ASP A 39 -14.87 -2.00 10.55
CA ASP A 39 -14.14 -2.03 11.82
C ASP A 39 -12.74 -1.40 11.73
N GLY A 40 -12.20 -1.34 10.51
CA GLY A 40 -10.93 -0.74 10.19
C GLY A 40 -10.48 -1.06 8.77
N ILE A 41 -9.47 -0.33 8.32
CA ILE A 41 -8.92 -0.46 6.98
C ILE A 41 -7.39 -0.56 7.01
N LEU A 42 -6.83 -1.05 5.91
CA LEU A 42 -5.52 -0.61 5.45
C LEU A 42 -5.72 0.54 4.45
N ALA A 43 -5.18 1.72 4.77
CA ALA A 43 -5.15 2.80 3.79
C ALA A 43 -4.14 2.45 2.69
N THR A 44 -4.60 2.44 1.44
CA THR A 44 -3.80 1.97 0.31
C THR A 44 -3.20 3.12 -0.46
N VAL A 45 -1.87 3.10 -0.60
CA VAL A 45 -1.15 3.98 -1.53
C VAL A 45 -0.77 3.20 -2.79
N ILE A 46 -1.04 3.78 -3.96
CA ILE A 46 -0.78 3.13 -5.26
C ILE A 46 0.53 3.60 -5.88
N THR A 47 1.04 2.84 -6.87
CA THR A 47 2.20 3.15 -7.72
C THR A 47 2.42 4.65 -7.98
N ASP A 48 3.59 5.13 -7.57
CA ASP A 48 4.08 6.48 -7.77
C ASP A 48 5.62 6.49 -7.72
N ALA A 49 6.25 7.65 -7.90
CA ALA A 49 7.64 7.85 -7.54
C ALA A 49 7.87 7.49 -6.06
N VAL A 50 8.95 6.77 -5.76
CA VAL A 50 9.26 6.27 -4.41
C VAL A 50 9.27 7.40 -3.38
N GLU A 51 9.79 8.57 -3.75
CA GLU A 51 9.82 9.76 -2.88
C GLU A 51 8.40 10.24 -2.53
N ARG A 52 7.48 10.23 -3.50
CA ARG A 52 6.08 10.59 -3.28
C ARG A 52 5.34 9.55 -2.46
N LEU A 53 5.58 8.26 -2.72
CA LEU A 53 5.06 7.17 -1.87
C LEU A 53 5.48 7.34 -0.41
N CYS A 54 6.78 7.59 -0.18
CA CYS A 54 7.30 7.83 1.16
C CYS A 54 6.64 9.05 1.81
N ALA A 55 6.46 10.14 1.07
CA ALA A 55 5.80 11.34 1.58
C ALA A 55 4.33 11.09 1.95
N LYS A 56 3.59 10.31 1.14
CA LYS A 56 2.21 9.92 1.39
C LYS A 56 2.10 9.06 2.65
N LEU A 57 2.95 8.05 2.80
CA LEU A 57 3.00 7.19 3.98
C LEU A 57 3.32 8.00 5.25
N ALA A 58 4.38 8.80 5.22
CA ALA A 58 4.77 9.64 6.37
C ALA A 58 3.68 10.66 6.76
N ARG A 59 2.87 11.13 5.80
CA ARG A 59 1.70 11.96 6.09
C ARG A 59 0.57 11.16 6.76
N LEU A 60 0.26 9.95 6.27
CA LEU A 60 -0.74 9.09 6.91
C LEU A 60 -0.32 8.69 8.33
N VAL A 61 0.97 8.43 8.58
CA VAL A 61 1.53 8.22 9.93
C VAL A 61 1.19 9.43 10.83
N ARG A 62 1.53 10.65 10.40
CA ARG A 62 1.27 11.87 11.16
C ARG A 62 -0.23 12.09 11.42
N HIS A 63 -1.09 11.84 10.44
CA HIS A 63 -2.54 11.97 10.61
C HIS A 63 -3.07 10.98 11.65
N ARG A 64 -2.54 9.74 11.62
CA ARG A 64 -2.86 8.70 12.59
C ARG A 64 -2.42 9.07 14.00
N GLU A 65 -1.24 9.66 14.15
CA GLU A 65 -0.72 10.12 15.45
C GLU A 65 -1.51 11.32 16.01
N ALA A 66 -2.01 12.20 15.12
CA ALA A 66 -2.71 13.41 15.50
C ALA A 66 -4.19 13.20 15.87
N ASP A 67 -4.86 12.18 15.31
CA ASP A 67 -6.31 11.97 15.51
C ASP A 67 -6.64 10.52 15.93
N PRO A 68 -7.23 10.31 17.13
CA PRO A 68 -7.58 8.97 17.63
C PRO A 68 -8.60 8.21 16.78
N VAL A 69 -9.49 8.90 16.05
CA VAL A 69 -10.45 8.26 15.14
C VAL A 69 -9.74 7.80 13.87
N VAL A 70 -8.80 8.57 13.35
CA VAL A 70 -7.92 8.13 12.25
C VAL A 70 -7.10 6.92 12.69
N ALA A 71 -6.50 6.94 13.90
CA ALA A 71 -5.83 5.78 14.49
C ALA A 71 -6.75 4.57 14.69
N ARG A 72 -8.03 4.83 14.96
CA ARG A 72 -9.03 3.79 15.10
C ARG A 72 -9.41 3.18 13.76
N MET A 73 -9.50 3.97 12.70
CA MET A 73 -9.96 3.44 11.41
C MET A 73 -8.82 2.88 10.58
N ILE A 74 -7.71 3.60 10.46
CA ILE A 74 -6.54 3.17 9.70
C ILE A 74 -5.60 2.37 10.62
N ARG A 75 -5.66 1.03 10.51
CA ARG A 75 -4.84 0.12 11.35
C ARG A 75 -3.46 -0.16 10.77
N GLY A 76 -3.24 0.22 9.53
CA GLY A 76 -1.98 0.08 8.83
C GLY A 76 -2.11 0.55 7.39
N PHE A 77 -1.07 0.28 6.62
CA PHE A 77 -0.99 0.67 5.23
C PHE A 77 -0.83 -0.54 4.32
N HIS A 78 -1.44 -0.42 3.17
CA HIS A 78 -1.22 -1.28 2.03
C HIS A 78 -0.45 -0.47 0.97
N VAL A 79 0.69 -0.97 0.52
CA VAL A 79 1.44 -0.38 -0.58
C VAL A 79 1.17 -1.21 -1.83
N GLU A 80 0.42 -0.66 -2.77
CA GLU A 80 0.03 -1.33 -4.01
C GLU A 80 0.90 -0.85 -5.18
N GLY A 81 2.03 -1.53 -5.39
CA GLY A 81 3.12 -1.07 -6.25
C GLY A 81 4.20 -0.30 -5.50
N PRO A 82 5.17 0.32 -6.19
CA PRO A 82 5.28 0.49 -7.65
C PRO A 82 5.90 -0.73 -8.35
N PHE A 83 6.15 -1.80 -7.60
CA PHE A 83 6.84 -3.01 -8.03
C PHE A 83 5.94 -3.99 -8.77
N ILE A 84 5.24 -3.52 -9.81
CA ILE A 84 4.22 -4.28 -10.54
C ILE A 84 4.62 -4.51 -12.01
N SER A 85 3.85 -5.31 -12.73
CA SER A 85 4.07 -5.55 -14.16
C SER A 85 3.70 -4.31 -14.99
N PRO A 86 4.58 -3.84 -15.90
CA PRO A 86 4.28 -2.74 -16.80
C PRO A 86 3.43 -3.17 -18.01
N GLN A 87 3.14 -4.46 -18.13
CA GLN A 87 2.43 -5.02 -19.29
C GLN A 87 1.00 -4.47 -19.39
N PRO A 88 0.51 -4.15 -20.61
CA PRO A 88 -0.88 -3.78 -20.83
C PRO A 88 -1.84 -4.85 -20.27
N GLY A 89 -2.90 -4.40 -19.60
CA GLY A 89 -3.84 -5.27 -18.88
C GLY A 89 -3.46 -5.46 -17.42
N TYR A 90 -2.21 -5.81 -17.12
CA TYR A 90 -1.75 -6.04 -15.75
C TYR A 90 -1.46 -4.74 -14.99
N VAL A 91 -0.90 -3.73 -15.67
CA VAL A 91 -0.64 -2.41 -15.05
C VAL A 91 -1.92 -1.70 -14.60
N GLY A 92 -3.06 -1.99 -15.24
CA GLY A 92 -4.36 -1.46 -14.85
C GLY A 92 -4.40 0.08 -14.77
N ALA A 93 -4.86 0.59 -13.63
CA ALA A 93 -5.02 2.03 -13.37
C ALA A 93 -3.73 2.71 -12.85
N HIS A 94 -2.64 1.97 -12.64
CA HIS A 94 -1.38 2.54 -12.19
C HIS A 94 -0.70 3.33 -13.31
N ASP A 95 -0.02 4.43 -12.95
CA ASP A 95 0.75 5.21 -13.92
C ASP A 95 2.00 4.42 -14.38
N PRO A 96 2.08 4.00 -15.66
CA PRO A 96 3.19 3.18 -16.15
C PRO A 96 4.55 3.87 -16.03
N ARG A 97 4.59 5.22 -15.93
CA ARG A 97 5.83 5.99 -15.79
C ARG A 97 6.52 5.76 -14.44
N HIS A 98 5.79 5.25 -13.45
CA HIS A 98 6.30 5.04 -12.11
C HIS A 98 6.54 3.57 -11.78
N VAL A 99 5.99 2.66 -12.60
CA VAL A 99 6.23 1.22 -12.51
C VAL A 99 7.72 0.92 -12.66
N ARG A 100 8.25 0.07 -11.78
CA ARG A 100 9.66 -0.31 -11.76
C ARG A 100 9.84 -1.71 -11.17
N PRO A 101 10.95 -2.42 -11.48
CA PRO A 101 11.26 -3.68 -10.82
C PRO A 101 11.40 -3.52 -9.30
N ALA A 102 11.05 -4.57 -8.56
CA ALA A 102 11.23 -4.60 -7.12
C ALA A 102 12.71 -4.53 -6.77
N ASN A 103 13.05 -3.74 -5.76
CA ASN A 103 14.40 -3.71 -5.20
C ASN A 103 14.37 -3.41 -3.70
N VAL A 104 15.29 -4.04 -2.97
CA VAL A 104 15.40 -3.96 -1.51
C VAL A 104 15.57 -2.52 -1.03
N ALA A 105 16.42 -1.73 -1.69
CA ALA A 105 16.75 -0.38 -1.23
C ALA A 105 15.53 0.56 -1.25
N ASP A 106 14.77 0.58 -2.34
CA ASP A 106 13.53 1.38 -2.40
C ASP A 106 12.47 0.83 -1.45
N MET A 107 12.40 -0.50 -1.29
CA MET A 107 11.44 -1.08 -0.35
C MET A 107 11.74 -0.70 1.10
N GLU A 108 13.00 -0.72 1.52
CA GLU A 108 13.39 -0.25 2.86
C GLU A 108 12.99 1.21 3.09
N ARG A 109 13.23 2.10 2.12
CA ARG A 109 12.79 3.50 2.20
C ARG A 109 11.28 3.63 2.41
N ILE A 110 10.50 2.84 1.68
CA ILE A 110 9.03 2.81 1.79
C ILE A 110 8.60 2.28 3.17
N LEU A 111 9.22 1.20 3.66
CA LEU A 111 8.91 0.63 4.98
C LEU A 111 9.24 1.60 6.11
N ASP A 112 10.39 2.27 6.02
CA ASP A 112 10.83 3.30 6.99
C ASP A 112 9.83 4.46 7.04
N ALA A 113 9.39 4.95 5.88
CA ALA A 113 8.39 6.01 5.79
C ALA A 113 7.02 5.60 6.37
N GLY A 114 6.71 4.31 6.32
CA GLY A 114 5.51 3.74 6.94
C GLY A 114 5.61 3.53 8.44
N ALA A 115 6.75 3.80 9.08
CA ALA A 115 6.95 3.74 10.54
C ALA A 115 6.42 2.45 11.21
N GLY A 116 6.61 1.29 10.54
CA GLY A 116 6.16 -0.01 11.03
C GLY A 116 4.65 -0.29 10.90
N LEU A 117 3.91 0.57 10.18
CA LEU A 117 2.49 0.42 9.91
C LEU A 117 2.18 -0.22 8.54
N VAL A 118 3.18 -0.42 7.67
CA VAL A 118 2.97 -1.21 6.43
C VAL A 118 2.68 -2.66 6.81
N ARG A 119 1.52 -3.16 6.38
CA ARG A 119 1.05 -4.53 6.68
C ARG A 119 0.97 -5.41 5.45
N LEU A 120 0.75 -4.79 4.29
CA LEU A 120 0.54 -5.47 3.03
C LEU A 120 1.31 -4.73 1.94
N VAL A 121 2.01 -5.48 1.09
CA VAL A 121 2.62 -4.96 -0.13
C VAL A 121 2.16 -5.81 -1.30
N THR A 122 1.57 -5.17 -2.31
CA THR A 122 1.29 -5.82 -3.60
C THR A 122 2.44 -5.60 -4.55
N LEU A 123 3.00 -6.69 -5.09
CA LEU A 123 4.07 -6.66 -6.09
C LEU A 123 3.90 -7.79 -7.11
N ALA A 124 4.57 -7.64 -8.25
CA ALA A 124 4.67 -8.64 -9.29
C ALA A 124 5.95 -9.48 -9.10
N PRO A 125 5.84 -10.75 -8.69
CA PRO A 125 7.02 -11.55 -8.31
C PRO A 125 7.96 -11.84 -9.49
N GLU A 126 7.47 -11.85 -10.73
CA GLU A 126 8.31 -11.96 -11.94
C GLU A 126 9.22 -10.74 -12.15
N HIS A 127 8.93 -9.63 -11.46
CA HIS A 127 9.72 -8.40 -11.45
C HIS A 127 10.51 -8.20 -10.15
N ASP A 128 10.62 -9.23 -9.29
CA ASP A 128 11.44 -9.24 -8.07
C ASP A 128 12.62 -10.20 -8.24
N ALA A 129 13.78 -9.65 -8.60
CA ALA A 129 14.96 -10.45 -8.92
C ALA A 129 15.38 -11.34 -7.74
N GLY A 130 15.31 -12.65 -7.94
CA GLY A 130 15.64 -13.64 -6.91
C GLY A 130 14.72 -13.61 -5.68
N PHE A 131 13.54 -13.01 -5.81
CA PHE A 131 12.57 -12.78 -4.73
C PHE A 131 13.16 -12.02 -3.54
N ALA A 132 14.16 -11.16 -3.77
CA ALA A 132 14.90 -10.48 -2.72
C ALA A 132 14.01 -9.54 -1.89
N THR A 133 13.12 -8.80 -2.56
CA THR A 133 12.19 -7.87 -1.92
C THR A 133 11.11 -8.63 -1.16
N THR A 134 10.61 -9.72 -1.74
CA THR A 134 9.64 -10.62 -1.11
C THR A 134 10.19 -11.22 0.18
N ARG A 135 11.44 -11.71 0.17
CA ARG A 135 12.11 -12.23 1.38
C ARG A 135 12.29 -11.17 2.45
N LEU A 136 12.75 -9.96 2.07
CA LEU A 136 12.84 -8.83 2.99
C LEU A 136 11.50 -8.57 3.69
N LEU A 137 10.41 -8.51 2.93
CA LEU A 137 9.07 -8.24 3.46
C LEU A 137 8.62 -9.34 4.43
N ALA A 138 8.83 -10.61 4.06
CA ALA A 138 8.54 -11.75 4.92
C ALA A 138 9.35 -11.71 6.24
N ASP A 139 10.65 -11.44 6.17
CA ASP A 139 11.53 -11.31 7.34
C ASP A 139 11.11 -10.16 8.28
N ARG A 140 10.47 -9.12 7.73
CA ARG A 140 9.92 -7.97 8.47
C ARG A 140 8.49 -8.21 8.96
N GLY A 141 7.90 -9.37 8.69
CA GLY A 141 6.52 -9.69 9.07
C GLY A 141 5.47 -8.90 8.30
N VAL A 142 5.79 -8.45 7.09
CA VAL A 142 4.87 -7.77 6.17
C VAL A 142 4.31 -8.79 5.17
N THR A 143 2.99 -8.83 5.02
CA THR A 143 2.34 -9.73 4.06
C THR A 143 2.64 -9.27 2.63
N VAL A 144 3.04 -10.22 1.78
CA VAL A 144 3.20 -9.99 0.34
C VAL A 144 1.96 -10.52 -0.39
N SER A 145 1.40 -9.71 -1.28
CA SER A 145 0.32 -10.09 -2.19
C SER A 145 0.84 -10.08 -3.62
N ALA A 146 0.77 -11.22 -4.31
CA ALA A 146 1.02 -11.25 -5.75
C ALA A 146 -0.16 -10.58 -6.47
N GLY A 147 0.11 -9.48 -7.18
CA GLY A 147 -0.91 -8.73 -7.90
C GLY A 147 -0.29 -7.86 -8.98
N HIS A 148 -1.12 -7.43 -9.94
CA HIS A 148 -0.66 -6.72 -11.14
C HIS A 148 0.51 -7.45 -11.82
N CYS A 149 0.38 -8.77 -11.95
CA CYS A 149 1.44 -9.67 -12.38
C CYS A 149 0.99 -10.60 -13.50
N ASP A 150 1.92 -10.95 -14.38
CA ASP A 150 1.82 -11.97 -15.43
C ASP A 150 2.70 -13.18 -15.07
N ALA A 151 2.76 -13.51 -13.78
CA ALA A 151 3.63 -14.56 -13.27
C ALA A 151 3.14 -15.95 -13.69
N SER A 152 4.07 -16.80 -14.14
CA SER A 152 3.78 -18.23 -14.28
C SER A 152 3.55 -18.87 -12.92
N LEU A 153 2.90 -20.04 -12.89
CA LEU A 153 2.70 -20.80 -11.65
C LEU A 153 4.03 -21.15 -10.94
N ASP A 154 5.10 -21.36 -11.70
CA ASP A 154 6.42 -21.67 -11.13
C ASP A 154 7.05 -20.44 -10.45
N VAL A 155 6.87 -19.26 -11.03
CA VAL A 155 7.28 -17.98 -10.39
C VAL A 155 6.49 -17.76 -9.12
N LEU A 156 5.16 -17.94 -9.16
CA LEU A 156 4.29 -17.79 -7.99
C LEU A 156 4.69 -18.74 -6.86
N ARG A 157 4.97 -20.01 -7.17
CA ARG A 157 5.43 -21.00 -6.18
C ARG A 157 6.80 -20.66 -5.58
N GLY A 158 7.68 -20.03 -6.35
CA GLY A 158 9.00 -19.61 -5.88
C GLY A 158 8.96 -18.40 -4.94
N ALA A 159 7.87 -17.64 -4.96
CA ALA A 159 7.67 -16.42 -4.16
C ALA A 159 6.88 -16.66 -2.85
N ILE A 160 6.75 -17.92 -2.42
CA ILE A 160 6.10 -18.35 -1.15
C ILE A 160 7.16 -18.72 -0.12
#